data_AF-A0A387GU30-F1
#
_entry.id   AF-A0A387GU30-F1
#
_cell.length_a   1.000
_cell.length_b   1.000
_cell.length_c   1.000
_cell.angle_alpha   90.00
_cell.angle_beta   90.00
_cell.angle_gamma   90.00
#
_symmetry.space_group_name_H-M   'P 1'
#
loop_
_entity.id
_entity.type
_entity.pdbx_description
1 polymer ?
#
loop_
_entity_poly.entity_id
_entity_poly.type
_entity_poly.pdbx_seq_one_letter_code
_entity_poly.pdbx_strand_id
1 'polypeptide(L)'
;MTNLFAKAGIAALIALGAISATVVTASANDFHPGIQQARYDHYRGRSCSPGLAVQKARDMGLRRARIDNITPRRVVVEGFGRRGPDRVFFANVRGCPLIRR
;
A
#
# COMPACT_ATOMS: atom_id res chain seq x y z
N MET A 1 -17.52 45.35 56.73
CA MET A 1 -18.16 44.39 55.82
C MET A 1 -17.48 44.47 54.45
N THR A 2 -16.28 43.89 54.30
CA THR A 2 -15.41 44.08 53.12
C THR A 2 -14.95 42.76 52.49
N ASN A 3 -15.64 41.65 52.79
CA ASN A 3 -15.29 40.31 52.27
C ASN A 3 -15.93 39.98 50.91
N LEU A 4 -16.69 40.90 50.30
CA LEU A 4 -17.33 40.66 49.01
C LEU A 4 -16.44 41.00 47.80
N PHE A 5 -15.44 41.88 47.95
CA PHE A 5 -14.62 42.35 46.82
C PHE A 5 -13.41 41.46 46.52
N ALA A 6 -12.96 40.62 47.47
CA ALA A 6 -11.87 39.67 47.23
C ALA A 6 -12.27 38.51 46.30
N LYS A 7 -13.57 38.21 46.18
CA LYS A 7 -14.10 37.10 45.38
C LYS A 7 -14.36 37.48 43.92
N ALA A 8 -14.47 38.78 43.61
CA ALA A 8 -14.77 39.27 42.27
C ALA A 8 -13.52 39.44 41.37
N GLY A 9 -12.32 39.55 41.94
CA GLY A 9 -11.09 39.77 41.16
C GLY A 9 -10.54 38.53 40.44
N ILE A 10 -10.84 37.33 40.93
CA ILE A 10 -10.20 36.09 40.45
C ILE A 10 -10.87 35.54 39.18
N ALA A 11 -12.13 35.92 38.89
CA ALA A 11 -12.86 35.39 37.73
C ALA A 11 -12.48 36.04 36.38
N ALA A 12 -11.95 37.27 36.39
CA ALA A 12 -11.72 38.03 35.15
C ALA A 12 -10.51 37.56 34.33
N LEU A 13 -9.54 36.87 34.94
CA LEU A 13 -8.34 36.38 34.25
C LEU A 13 -8.57 35.10 33.43
N ILE A 14 -9.71 34.42 33.62
CA ILE A 14 -10.05 33.18 32.90
C ILE A 14 -10.62 33.50 31.49
N ALA A 15 -10.98 34.75 31.21
CA ALA A 15 -11.76 35.11 30.01
C ALA A 15 -10.95 35.45 28.74
N LEU A 16 -9.62 35.55 28.77
CA LEU A 16 -8.82 36.03 27.62
C LEU A 16 -7.87 35.00 26.99
N GLY A 17 -7.84 33.76 27.51
CA GLY A 17 -6.86 32.74 27.08
C GLY A 17 -7.30 31.79 25.97
N ALA A 18 -8.53 31.87 25.47
CA ALA A 18 -9.11 30.82 24.61
C ALA A 18 -9.39 31.29 23.17
N ILE A 19 -8.48 32.04 22.55
CA ILE A 19 -8.48 32.20 21.09
C ILE A 19 -7.34 31.36 20.54
N SER A 20 -7.57 30.05 20.47
CA SER A 20 -6.78 29.14 19.64
C SER A 20 -7.73 28.19 18.94
N ALA A 21 -8.73 28.74 18.26
CA ALA A 21 -9.41 28.02 17.20
C ALA A 21 -8.53 28.11 15.94
N THR A 22 -7.36 27.47 15.96
CA THR A 22 -6.77 26.99 14.72
C THR A 22 -7.79 26.01 14.18
N VAL A 23 -8.54 26.43 13.17
CA VAL A 23 -9.44 25.55 12.43
C VAL A 23 -8.60 24.35 12.03
N VAL A 24 -8.88 23.21 12.65
CA VAL A 24 -8.41 21.93 12.12
C VAL A 24 -9.08 21.85 10.78
N THR A 25 -8.38 22.28 9.73
CA THR A 25 -8.70 21.81 8.40
C THR A 25 -8.48 20.31 8.51
N ALA A 26 -9.57 19.58 8.70
CA ALA A 26 -9.57 18.15 8.47
C ALA A 26 -9.36 18.00 6.96
N SER A 27 -8.11 18.09 6.54
CA SER A 27 -7.67 17.42 5.34
C SER A 27 -7.78 15.94 5.70
N ALA A 28 -8.96 15.37 5.48
CA ALA A 28 -9.05 13.97 5.10
C ALA A 28 -8.33 13.88 3.76
N ASN A 29 -6.99 13.93 3.82
CA ASN A 29 -6.19 13.39 2.76
C ASN A 29 -6.46 11.91 2.92
N ASP A 30 -7.46 11.43 2.17
CA ASP A 30 -7.75 10.01 2.01
C ASP A 30 -6.49 9.39 1.45
N PHE A 31 -5.55 9.11 2.35
CA PHE A 31 -4.41 8.26 2.09
C PHE A 31 -5.00 6.87 2.04
N HIS A 32 -5.69 6.59 0.95
CA HIS A 32 -5.79 5.26 0.44
C HIS A 32 -4.35 4.93 0.07
N PRO A 33 -3.61 4.10 0.84
CA PRO A 33 -2.50 3.40 0.24
C PRO A 33 -3.13 2.74 -0.96
N GLY A 34 -2.81 3.26 -2.15
CA GLY A 34 -3.23 2.69 -3.39
C GLY A 34 -2.62 1.31 -3.40
N ILE A 35 -3.34 0.32 -2.85
CA ILE A 35 -3.37 -0.99 -3.43
C ILE A 35 -3.86 -0.65 -4.82
N GLN A 36 -2.89 -0.38 -5.72
CA GLN A 36 -3.10 -0.53 -7.12
C GLN A 36 -3.54 -1.98 -7.21
N GLN A 37 -4.85 -2.18 -7.10
CA GLN A 37 -5.51 -3.29 -7.73
C GLN A 37 -5.13 -3.04 -9.17
N ALA A 38 -3.97 -3.58 -9.54
CA ALA A 38 -3.53 -3.69 -10.90
C ALA A 38 -4.70 -4.41 -11.51
N ARG A 39 -5.61 -3.63 -12.11
CA ARG A 39 -6.63 -4.13 -12.99
C ARG A 39 -5.76 -4.77 -14.04
N TYR A 40 -5.58 -6.10 -13.93
CA TYR A 40 -4.84 -6.89 -14.87
C TYR A 40 -5.61 -6.71 -16.16
N ASP A 41 -5.21 -5.68 -16.90
CA ASP A 41 -5.87 -5.20 -18.08
C ASP A 41 -6.09 -6.42 -18.95
N HIS A 42 -7.35 -6.63 -19.29
CA HIS A 42 -7.89 -7.90 -19.76
C HIS A 42 -6.90 -8.57 -20.70
N TYR A 43 -6.36 -9.69 -20.24
CA TYR A 43 -5.31 -10.48 -20.85
C TYR A 43 -5.69 -10.90 -22.28
N ARG A 44 -5.50 -10.02 -23.26
CA ARG A 44 -5.85 -10.23 -24.66
C ARG A 44 -4.88 -11.23 -25.30
N GLY A 45 -4.89 -12.51 -24.89
CA GLY A 45 -4.30 -13.68 -25.55
C GLY A 45 -2.80 -13.66 -25.93
N ARG A 46 -2.11 -12.52 -25.83
CA ARG A 46 -0.75 -12.27 -26.33
C ARG A 46 0.26 -12.07 -25.21
N SER A 47 -0.21 -11.81 -23.99
CA SER A 47 0.58 -11.60 -22.77
C SER A 47 0.78 -12.91 -21.99
N CYS A 48 1.59 -12.92 -20.93
CA CYS A 48 1.89 -14.10 -20.08
C CYS A 48 0.92 -14.34 -18.90
N SER A 49 -0.05 -15.27 -18.96
CA SER A 49 -1.15 -15.24 -17.96
C SER A 49 -0.64 -15.33 -16.50
N PRO A 50 -1.16 -14.51 -15.56
CA PRO A 50 -0.63 -14.47 -14.19
C PRO A 50 -0.70 -15.83 -13.50
N GLY A 51 -1.81 -16.56 -13.71
CA GLY A 51 -1.97 -17.93 -13.20
C GLY A 51 -0.92 -18.89 -13.76
N LEU A 52 -0.63 -18.82 -15.07
CA LEU A 52 0.40 -19.65 -15.71
C LEU A 52 1.80 -19.30 -15.19
N ALA A 53 2.11 -18.01 -14.99
CA ALA A 53 3.37 -17.57 -14.41
C ALA A 53 3.58 -18.14 -13.00
N VAL A 54 2.54 -18.08 -12.16
CA VAL A 54 2.57 -18.67 -10.81
C VAL A 54 2.72 -20.18 -10.86
N GLN A 55 2.00 -20.87 -11.75
CA GLN A 55 2.10 -22.32 -11.91
C GLN A 55 3.51 -22.73 -12.33
N LYS A 56 4.06 -22.12 -13.38
CA LYS A 56 5.45 -22.36 -13.81
C LYS A 56 6.47 -22.10 -12.71
N ALA A 57 6.30 -21.04 -11.92
CA ALA A 57 7.17 -20.77 -10.79
C ALA A 57 7.11 -21.89 -9.74
N ARG A 58 5.91 -22.42 -9.44
CA ARG A 58 5.74 -23.57 -8.54
C ARG A 58 6.39 -24.83 -9.09
N ASP A 59 6.27 -25.08 -10.39
CA ASP A 59 6.90 -26.23 -11.06
C ASP A 59 8.44 -26.15 -11.00
N MET A 60 9.00 -24.93 -11.00
CA MET A 60 10.43 -24.69 -10.75
C MET A 60 10.83 -24.78 -9.27
N GLY A 61 9.90 -25.14 -8.38
CA GLY A 61 10.15 -25.31 -6.94
C GLY A 61 10.05 -24.02 -6.12
N LEU A 62 9.45 -22.95 -6.66
CA LEU A 62 9.15 -21.74 -5.89
C LEU A 62 7.90 -21.96 -5.04
N ARG A 63 8.06 -22.03 -3.71
CA ARG A 63 6.94 -22.19 -2.76
C ARG A 63 6.29 -20.84 -2.45
N ARG A 64 5.00 -20.88 -2.09
CA ARG A 64 4.18 -19.67 -1.81
C ARG A 64 4.26 -18.64 -2.95
N ALA A 65 4.36 -19.12 -4.19
CA ALA A 65 4.49 -18.29 -5.37
C ALA A 65 3.27 -17.37 -5.54
N ARG A 66 3.54 -16.06 -5.63
CA ARG A 66 2.56 -15.00 -5.85
C ARG A 66 3.11 -13.95 -6.82
N ILE A 67 2.23 -13.24 -7.51
CA ILE A 67 2.67 -12.16 -8.39
C ILE A 67 3.12 -10.97 -7.52
N ASP A 68 4.35 -10.53 -7.73
CA ASP A 68 4.92 -9.31 -7.12
C ASP A 68 4.58 -8.10 -7.99
N ASN A 69 4.82 -8.20 -9.29
CA ASN A 69 4.61 -7.10 -10.22
C ASN A 69 4.36 -7.59 -11.65
N ILE A 70 3.50 -6.90 -12.39
CA ILE A 70 3.33 -7.08 -13.84
C ILE A 70 3.66 -5.77 -14.54
N THR A 71 4.57 -5.83 -15.49
CA THR A 71 4.85 -4.74 -16.42
C THR A 71 4.58 -5.18 -17.86
N PRO A 72 4.52 -4.25 -18.82
CA PRO A 72 4.31 -4.59 -20.23
C PRO A 72 5.37 -5.55 -20.80
N ARG A 73 6.55 -5.66 -20.18
CA ARG A 73 7.67 -6.50 -20.65
C ARG A 73 7.89 -7.76 -19.82
N ARG A 74 7.53 -7.75 -18.53
CA ARG A 74 7.83 -8.85 -17.60
C ARG A 74 6.74 -9.08 -16.57
N VAL A 75 6.63 -10.33 -16.13
CA VAL A 75 5.83 -10.78 -15.00
C VAL A 75 6.78 -11.29 -13.93
N VAL A 76 6.74 -10.67 -12.75
CA VAL A 76 7.60 -11.02 -11.62
C VAL A 76 6.79 -11.84 -10.63
N VAL A 77 7.28 -13.03 -10.32
CA VAL A 77 6.70 -13.92 -9.31
C VAL A 77 7.68 -14.02 -8.16
N GLU A 78 7.20 -13.75 -6.95
CA GLU A 78 7.98 -13.91 -5.73
C GLU A 78 7.50 -15.12 -4.93
N GLY A 79 8.40 -15.65 -4.10
CA GLY A 79 8.10 -16.76 -3.22
C GLY A 79 9.33 -17.19 -2.41
N PHE A 80 9.38 -18.47 -2.07
CA PHE A 80 10.47 -19.07 -1.31
C PHE A 80 11.05 -20.26 -2.07
N GLY A 81 12.31 -20.13 -2.47
CA GLY A 81 13.10 -21.22 -3.03
C GLY A 81 13.77 -22.04 -1.93
N ARG A 82 14.72 -22.89 -2.33
CA ARG A 82 15.46 -23.77 -1.39
C ARG A 82 16.34 -23.02 -0.39
N ARG A 83 16.76 -21.79 -0.71
CA ARG A 83 17.70 -20.98 0.08
C ARG A 83 17.04 -19.76 0.76
N GLY A 84 15.71 -19.68 0.76
CA GLY A 84 14.97 -18.55 1.31
C GLY A 84 14.14 -17.80 0.25
N PRO A 85 13.88 -16.50 0.47
CA PRO A 85 13.12 -15.67 -0.48
C PRO A 85 13.75 -15.67 -1.87
N ASP A 86 12.94 -15.88 -2.90
CA ASP A 86 13.39 -16.03 -4.29
C ASP A 86 12.38 -15.39 -5.25
N ARG A 87 12.85 -14.94 -6.42
CA ARG A 87 12.05 -14.26 -7.44
C ARG A 87 12.33 -14.84 -8.82
N VAL A 88 11.27 -15.12 -9.55
CA VAL A 88 11.31 -15.63 -10.92
C VAL A 88 10.72 -14.57 -11.84
N PHE A 89 11.41 -14.33 -12.95
CA PHE A 89 11.04 -13.33 -13.94
C PHE A 89 10.63 -14.03 -15.23
N PHE A 90 9.40 -13.81 -15.68
CA PHE A 90 8.90 -14.26 -16.97
C PHE A 90 8.74 -13.08 -17.92
N ALA A 91 8.88 -13.30 -19.22
CA ALA A 91 8.51 -12.29 -20.20
C ALA A 91 6.99 -12.18 -20.31
N ASN A 92 6.49 -10.96 -20.48
CA ASN A 92 5.06 -10.70 -20.61
C ASN A 92 4.54 -10.98 -22.03
N VAL A 93 4.76 -12.20 -22.49
CA VAL A 93 4.30 -12.70 -23.80
C VAL A 93 3.65 -14.07 -23.63
N ARG A 94 2.89 -14.48 -24.64
CA ARG A 94 2.19 -15.78 -24.66
C ARG A 94 3.16 -16.92 -24.32
N GLY A 95 2.71 -17.80 -23.42
CA GLY A 95 3.51 -18.94 -22.97
C GLY A 95 4.49 -18.64 -21.84
N CYS A 96 4.62 -17.40 -21.34
CA CYS A 96 5.45 -17.06 -20.17
C CYS A 96 6.87 -17.66 -20.23
N PRO A 97 7.71 -17.27 -21.21
CA PRO A 97 9.08 -17.74 -21.25
C PRO A 97 9.90 -17.17 -20.09
N LEU A 98 10.81 -17.97 -19.54
CA LEU A 98 11.67 -17.60 -18.43
C LEU A 98 12.72 -16.59 -18.89
N ILE A 99 12.89 -15.51 -18.14
CA ILE A 99 13.98 -14.54 -18.32
C ILE A 99 15.13 -14.89 -17.37
N ARG A 100 14.83 -15.02 -16.07
CA ARG A 100 15.81 -15.35 -15.03
C ARG A 100 15.13 -15.80 -13.73
N ARG A 101 15.94 -16.40 -12.85
CA ARG A 101 15.64 -16.75 -11.47
C ARG A 101 16.78 -16.25 -10.61
#